data_AF-A0A3C0S9J1-F1
#
_entry.id   AF-A0A3C0S9J1-F1
#
_cell.length_a   1.000
_cell.length_b   1.000
_cell.length_c   1.000
_cell.angle_alpha   90.00
_cell.angle_beta   90.00
_cell.angle_gamma   90.00
#
_symmetry.space_group_name_H-M   'P 1'
#
loop_
_entity.id
_entity.type
_entity.pdbx_description
1 polymer ?
#
loop_
_entity_poly.entity_id
_entity_poly.type
_entity_poly.pdbx_seq_one_letter_code
_entity_poly.pdbx_strand_id
1 'polypeptide(L)'
;NVRELKNILMRAMMFRKGSIISLGDVMEACQSENPVPKETIELPESNYIDSILDQLESGKGDFWSQVHRPFKRNRLTRDTVKKVIQTARKRYQANLPGLAIKLGACAGHYQNDPEELKKFTSFKNFLYKTVKISAPN
;
A
#
# COMPACT_ATOMS: atom_id res chain seq x y z
N ASN A 1 24.99 -20.02 14.20
CA ASN A 1 26.17 -19.70 15.03
C ASN A 1 25.71 -19.34 16.46
N VAL A 2 26.42 -19.71 17.53
CA VAL A 2 25.93 -19.50 18.92
C VAL A 2 25.74 -18.01 19.25
N ARG A 3 26.52 -17.15 18.58
CA ARG A 3 26.46 -15.69 18.70
C ARG A 3 25.18 -15.11 18.08
N GLU A 4 24.73 -15.68 16.96
CA GLU A 4 23.49 -15.29 16.28
C GLU A 4 22.27 -15.65 17.13
N LEU A 5 22.25 -16.87 17.67
CA LEU A 5 21.15 -17.33 18.52
C LEU A 5 20.95 -16.43 19.75
N LYS A 6 22.05 -15.98 20.37
CA LYS A 6 22.00 -15.03 21.49
C LYS A 6 21.40 -13.68 21.08
N ASN A 7 21.73 -13.16 19.90
CA ASN A 7 21.21 -11.88 19.42
C ASN A 7 19.72 -11.96 19.10
N ILE A 8 19.28 -13.03 18.44
CA ILE A 8 17.87 -13.30 18.14
C ILE A 8 17.05 -13.36 19.44
N LEU A 9 17.52 -14.13 20.42
CA LEU A 9 16.82 -14.26 21.71
C LEU A 9 16.79 -12.94 22.50
N MET A 10 17.87 -12.15 22.50
CA MET A 10 17.86 -10.82 23.13
C MET A 10 16.85 -9.88 22.49
N ARG A 11 16.75 -9.86 21.16
CA ARG A 11 15.77 -9.03 20.47
C ARG A 11 14.35 -9.51 20.71
N ALA A 12 14.10 -10.82 20.66
CA ALA A 12 12.78 -11.37 20.99
C ALA A 12 12.36 -11.00 22.43
N MET A 13 13.32 -10.95 23.36
CA MET A 13 13.07 -10.44 24.72
C MET A 13 12.76 -8.94 24.80
N MET A 14 13.28 -8.11 23.88
CA MET A 14 12.99 -6.68 23.82
C MET A 14 11.64 -6.37 23.18
N PHE A 15 11.24 -7.12 22.15
CA PHE A 15 10.02 -6.86 21.38
C PHE A 15 8.76 -7.54 21.93
N ARG A 16 8.92 -8.54 22.81
CA ARG A 16 7.77 -9.25 23.41
C ARG A 16 6.85 -8.29 24.17
N LYS A 17 5.54 -8.47 23.98
CA LYS A 17 4.50 -7.72 24.71
C LYS A 17 4.08 -8.39 26.03
N GLY A 18 4.72 -9.49 26.41
CA GLY A 18 4.39 -10.27 27.61
C GLY A 18 5.58 -11.09 28.15
N SER A 19 5.35 -11.92 29.17
CA SER A 19 6.43 -12.64 29.87
C SER A 19 6.97 -13.87 29.13
N ILE A 20 6.26 -14.36 28.11
CA ILE A 20 6.60 -15.56 27.32
C ILE A 20 6.98 -15.13 25.91
N ILE A 21 8.10 -15.64 25.41
CA ILE A 21 8.54 -15.44 24.01
C ILE A 21 7.72 -16.38 23.14
N SER A 22 6.89 -15.82 22.26
CA SER A 22 6.09 -16.59 21.31
C SER A 22 6.84 -16.80 20.01
N LEU A 23 6.43 -17.78 19.21
CA LEU A 23 7.01 -18.05 17.89
C LEU A 23 7.01 -16.79 17.00
N GLY A 24 5.97 -15.95 17.10
CA GLY A 24 5.91 -14.67 16.40
C GLY A 24 7.02 -13.69 16.78
N ASP A 25 7.37 -13.60 18.07
CA ASP A 25 8.45 -12.73 18.57
C ASP A 25 9.83 -13.21 18.08
N VAL A 26 10.02 -14.54 18.00
CA VAL A 26 11.24 -15.13 17.44
C VAL A 26 11.34 -14.88 15.94
N MET A 27 10.22 -15.01 15.21
CA MET A 27 10.18 -14.72 13.77
C MET A 27 10.49 -13.24 13.49
N GLU A 28 9.95 -12.32 14.27
CA GLU A 28 10.23 -10.88 14.15
C GLU A 28 11.70 -10.55 14.50
N ALA A 29 12.25 -11.19 15.53
CA ALA A 29 13.64 -11.02 15.93
C ALA A 29 14.65 -11.60 14.92
N CYS A 30 14.32 -12.72 14.26
CA CYS A 30 15.11 -13.31 13.18
C CYS A 30 15.16 -12.42 11.93
N GLN A 31 14.08 -11.68 11.63
CA GLN A 31 14.03 -10.77 10.48
C GLN A 31 14.90 -9.52 10.64
N SER A 32 15.39 -9.23 11.84
CA SER A 32 16.27 -8.09 12.09
C SER A 32 17.77 -8.39 11.95
N GLU A 33 18.16 -9.67 11.82
CA GLU A 33 19.58 -10.07 11.77
C GLU A 33 20.15 -10.19 10.35
N ASN A 34 19.27 -10.37 9.38
CA ASN A 34 19.51 -9.81 8.07
C ASN A 34 18.92 -8.39 8.11
N PRO A 35 19.52 -7.37 7.48
CA PRO A 35 18.66 -6.51 6.71
C PRO A 35 18.00 -7.45 5.70
N VAL A 36 16.93 -8.16 6.08
CA VAL A 36 15.95 -8.60 5.11
C VAL A 36 15.72 -7.31 4.37
N PRO A 37 16.04 -7.22 3.06
CA PRO A 37 15.75 -6.03 2.31
C PRO A 37 14.32 -5.77 2.68
N LYS A 38 14.17 -4.68 3.43
CA LYS A 38 12.95 -4.00 3.73
C LYS A 38 12.17 -4.26 2.45
N GLU A 39 11.06 -4.99 2.46
CA GLU A 39 10.36 -5.26 1.21
C GLU A 39 9.71 -3.93 0.71
N THR A 40 10.36 -2.76 0.92
CA THR A 40 10.83 -1.97 -0.22
C THR A 40 11.47 -2.91 -1.22
N ILE A 41 10.62 -3.54 -2.01
CA ILE A 41 10.90 -3.80 -3.41
C ILE A 41 11.86 -2.69 -3.87
N GLU A 42 13.16 -3.01 -4.00
CA GLU A 42 14.21 -2.15 -4.57
C GLU A 42 14.02 -2.06 -6.09
N LEU A 43 12.78 -2.04 -6.52
CA LEU A 43 12.42 -1.32 -7.70
C LEU A 43 12.52 0.15 -7.26
N PRO A 44 13.30 1.02 -7.93
CA PRO A 44 13.23 2.46 -7.67
C PRO A 44 11.76 2.83 -7.54
N GLU A 45 11.35 3.65 -6.56
CA GLU A 45 9.92 3.83 -6.22
C GLU A 45 9.01 3.95 -7.46
N SER A 46 9.51 4.55 -8.54
CA SER A 46 8.93 4.52 -9.89
C SER A 46 8.54 3.12 -10.39
N ASN A 47 9.45 2.16 -10.45
CA ASN A 47 9.22 0.80 -10.95
C ASN A 47 8.19 0.02 -10.09
N TYR A 48 8.14 0.24 -8.77
CA TYR A 48 7.08 -0.36 -7.93
C TYR A 48 5.72 0.26 -8.20
N ILE A 49 5.67 1.60 -8.36
CA ILE A 49 4.45 2.32 -8.73
C ILE A 49 3.96 1.85 -10.11
N ASP A 50 4.84 1.77 -11.09
CA ASP A 50 4.53 1.29 -12.43
C ASP A 50 4.03 -0.17 -12.39
N SER A 51 4.61 -1.02 -11.55
CA SER A 51 4.13 -2.40 -11.36
C SER A 51 2.72 -2.46 -10.77
N ILE A 52 2.39 -1.58 -9.80
CA ILE A 52 1.02 -1.48 -9.27
C ILE A 52 0.05 -1.06 -10.38
N LEU A 53 0.42 -0.03 -11.16
CA LEU A 53 -0.42 0.48 -12.25
C LEU A 53 -0.62 -0.58 -13.34
N ASP A 54 0.42 -1.32 -13.69
CA ASP A 54 0.36 -2.41 -14.66
C ASP A 54 -0.57 -3.55 -14.19
N GLN A 55 -0.54 -3.88 -12.90
CA GLN A 55 -1.48 -4.87 -12.32
C GLN A 55 -2.93 -4.39 -12.32
N LEU A 56 -3.16 -3.10 -12.07
CA LEU A 56 -4.50 -2.51 -12.15
C LEU A 56 -5.00 -2.48 -13.59
N GLU A 57 -4.13 -2.17 -14.55
CA GLU A 57 -4.46 -2.16 -15.99
C GLU A 57 -4.71 -3.56 -16.55
N SER A 58 -3.93 -4.54 -16.09
CA SER A 58 -4.10 -5.97 -16.42
C SER A 58 -5.34 -6.60 -15.77
N GLY A 59 -6.09 -5.87 -14.93
CA GLY A 59 -7.27 -6.38 -14.23
C GLY A 59 -6.96 -7.42 -13.15
N LYS A 60 -5.70 -7.55 -12.73
CA LYS A 60 -5.25 -8.49 -11.68
C LYS A 60 -5.53 -7.97 -10.26
N GLY A 61 -6.21 -6.84 -10.13
CA GLY A 61 -6.64 -6.29 -8.85
C GLY A 61 -7.33 -4.94 -9.00
N ASP A 62 -7.83 -4.45 -7.87
CA ASP A 62 -8.51 -3.18 -7.74
C ASP A 62 -7.75 -2.22 -6.82
N PHE A 63 -8.08 -0.92 -6.89
CA PHE A 63 -7.49 0.12 -6.05
C PHE A 63 -7.52 -0.23 -4.55
N TRP A 64 -8.60 -0.87 -4.07
CA TRP A 64 -8.74 -1.18 -2.65
C TRP A 64 -7.77 -2.26 -2.22
N SER A 65 -7.59 -3.28 -3.03
CA SER A 65 -6.67 -4.38 -2.75
C SER A 65 -5.21 -3.95 -2.88
N GLN A 66 -4.87 -3.14 -3.89
CA GLN A 66 -3.49 -2.79 -4.24
C GLN A 66 -2.97 -1.52 -3.55
N VAL A 67 -3.84 -0.59 -3.16
CA VAL A 67 -3.43 0.67 -2.53
C VAL A 67 -4.01 0.82 -1.13
N HIS A 68 -5.34 0.70 -0.98
CA HIS A 68 -5.99 1.00 0.29
C HIS A 68 -5.64 0.00 1.41
N ARG A 69 -5.72 -1.31 1.13
CA ARG A 69 -5.35 -2.37 2.09
C ARG A 69 -3.88 -2.25 2.54
N PRO A 70 -2.89 -2.15 1.64
CA PRO A 70 -1.51 -2.03 2.06
C PRO A 70 -1.20 -0.69 2.74
N PHE A 71 -1.88 0.41 2.38
CA PHE A 71 -1.83 1.66 3.15
C PHE A 71 -2.35 1.46 4.59
N LYS A 72 -3.50 0.80 4.77
CA LYS A 72 -4.07 0.51 6.10
C LYS A 72 -3.19 -0.43 6.93
N ARG A 73 -2.42 -1.31 6.28
CA ARG A 73 -1.42 -2.19 6.92
C ARG A 73 -0.06 -1.51 7.17
N ASN A 74 0.02 -0.19 6.99
CA ASN A 74 1.25 0.59 7.15
C ASN A 74 2.41 0.13 6.23
N ARG A 75 2.08 -0.57 5.13
CA ARG A 75 3.03 -1.02 4.08
C ARG A 75 3.21 0.02 2.97
N LEU A 76 2.29 0.96 2.81
CA LEU A 76 2.45 2.13 1.96
C LEU A 76 2.46 3.41 2.77
N THR A 77 3.38 4.30 2.44
CA THR A 77 3.37 5.66 2.98
C THR A 77 2.41 6.55 2.20
N ARG A 78 1.97 7.65 2.84
CA ARG A 78 1.14 8.66 2.18
C ARG A 78 1.80 9.23 0.92
N ASP A 79 3.11 9.43 0.95
CA ASP A 79 3.88 10.00 -0.16
C ASP A 79 3.91 9.03 -1.36
N THR A 80 4.15 7.74 -1.11
CA THR A 80 4.10 6.70 -2.14
C THR A 80 2.72 6.64 -2.80
N VAL A 81 1.64 6.66 -2.02
CA VAL A 81 0.27 6.70 -2.57
C VAL A 81 0.04 7.96 -3.42
N LYS A 82 0.51 9.12 -2.96
CA LYS A 82 0.43 10.37 -3.72
C LYS A 82 1.14 10.25 -5.07
N LYS A 83 2.34 9.67 -5.09
CA LYS A 83 3.09 9.40 -6.32
C LYS A 83 2.34 8.42 -7.23
N VAL A 84 1.79 7.32 -6.72
CA VAL A 84 0.96 6.38 -7.51
C VAL A 84 -0.16 7.12 -8.23
N ILE A 85 -0.92 7.95 -7.50
CA ILE A 85 -2.05 8.69 -8.06
C ILE A 85 -1.59 9.75 -9.08
N GLN A 86 -0.48 10.43 -8.82
CA GLN A 86 0.09 11.39 -9.77
C GLN A 86 0.60 10.72 -11.05
N THR A 87 1.31 9.60 -10.94
CA THR A 87 1.80 8.82 -12.07
C THR A 87 0.63 8.26 -12.88
N ALA A 88 -0.38 7.69 -12.22
CA ALA A 88 -1.60 7.23 -12.87
C ALA A 88 -2.31 8.36 -13.62
N ARG A 89 -2.45 9.53 -12.98
CA ARG A 89 -3.09 10.69 -13.58
C ARG A 89 -2.36 11.17 -14.83
N LYS A 90 -1.02 11.20 -14.80
CA LYS A 90 -0.19 11.54 -15.98
C LYS A 90 -0.30 10.48 -17.07
N ARG A 91 -0.26 9.19 -16.71
CA ARG A 91 -0.29 8.06 -17.64
C ARG A 91 -1.63 7.94 -18.37
N TYR A 92 -2.74 8.06 -17.64
CA TYR A 92 -4.08 7.91 -18.21
C TYR A 92 -4.66 9.21 -18.79
N GLN A 93 -4.03 10.36 -18.54
CA GLN A 93 -4.54 11.69 -18.89
C GLN A 93 -6.03 11.87 -18.53
N ALA A 94 -6.44 11.22 -17.45
CA ALA A 94 -7.85 11.07 -17.10
C ALA A 94 -8.25 12.06 -16.00
N ASN A 95 -9.50 12.54 -16.09
CA ASN A 95 -10.15 13.27 -15.01
C ASN A 95 -10.38 12.35 -13.80
N LEU A 96 -10.60 12.93 -12.61
CA LEU A 96 -10.84 12.17 -11.36
C LEU A 96 -11.80 10.97 -11.51
N PRO A 97 -12.98 11.08 -12.16
CA PRO A 97 -13.86 9.91 -12.38
C PRO A 97 -13.25 8.89 -13.35
N GLY A 98 -12.61 9.33 -14.42
CA GLY A 98 -11.92 8.42 -15.35
C GLY A 98 -10.76 7.68 -14.68
N LEU A 99 -10.04 8.35 -13.78
CA LEU A 99 -8.98 7.76 -12.98
C LEU A 99 -9.53 6.71 -12.00
N ALA A 100 -10.66 7.00 -11.34
CA ALA A 100 -11.31 6.06 -10.43
C ALA A 100 -11.75 4.78 -11.18
N ILE A 101 -12.26 4.91 -12.40
CA ILE A 101 -12.65 3.77 -13.23
C ILE A 101 -11.42 2.98 -13.67
N LYS A 102 -10.36 3.66 -14.16
CA LYS A 102 -9.13 3.01 -14.63
C LYS A 102 -8.37 2.29 -13.52
N LEU A 103 -8.38 2.82 -12.30
CA LEU A 103 -7.75 2.18 -11.14
C LEU A 103 -8.64 1.07 -10.53
N GLY A 104 -9.81 0.78 -11.11
CA GLY A 104 -10.76 -0.19 -10.56
C GLY A 104 -11.33 0.21 -9.20
N ALA A 105 -11.34 1.50 -8.87
CA ALA A 105 -11.95 2.00 -7.63
C ALA A 105 -13.48 2.00 -7.72
N CYS A 106 -14.04 2.22 -8.92
CA CYS A 106 -15.47 2.13 -9.23
C CYS A 106 -15.70 1.67 -10.69
N ALA A 107 -16.87 1.12 -10.98
CA ALA A 107 -17.29 0.73 -12.31
C ALA A 107 -17.65 1.94 -13.18
N GLY A 108 -17.60 1.77 -14.51
CA GLY A 108 -17.93 2.83 -15.48
C GLY A 108 -19.34 3.42 -15.34
N HIS A 109 -20.28 2.65 -14.78
CA HIS A 109 -21.67 3.05 -14.57
C HIS A 109 -21.98 3.50 -13.13
N TYR A 110 -20.97 4.02 -12.40
CA TYR A 110 -21.10 4.35 -10.97
C TYR A 110 -22.22 5.35 -10.62
N GLN A 111 -22.77 6.08 -11.60
CA GLN A 111 -23.89 7.01 -11.38
C GLN A 111 -25.24 6.30 -11.24
N ASN A 112 -25.39 5.12 -11.85
CA ASN A 112 -26.62 4.33 -11.81
C ASN A 112 -26.64 3.32 -10.66
N ASP A 113 -25.48 3.08 -10.04
CA ASP A 113 -25.32 2.10 -8.98
C ASP A 113 -24.95 2.78 -7.65
N PRO A 114 -25.79 2.70 -6.61
CA PRO A 114 -25.55 3.36 -5.34
C PRO A 114 -24.35 2.78 -4.56
N GLU A 115 -23.97 1.52 -4.79
CA GLU A 115 -22.78 0.93 -4.18
C GLU A 115 -21.51 1.47 -4.82
N GLU A 116 -21.48 1.58 -6.14
CA GLU A 116 -20.38 2.18 -6.89
C GLU A 116 -20.24 3.67 -6.60
N LEU A 117 -21.35 4.40 -6.43
CA LEU A 117 -21.34 5.80 -6.01
C LEU A 117 -20.70 5.98 -4.62
N LYS A 118 -20.96 5.05 -3.69
CA LYS A 118 -20.31 5.00 -2.37
C LYS A 118 -18.81 4.71 -2.49
N LYS A 119 -18.40 3.77 -3.35
CA LYS A 119 -16.99 3.48 -3.62
C LYS A 119 -16.28 4.71 -4.20
N PHE A 120 -16.87 5.38 -5.19
CA PHE A 120 -16.34 6.61 -5.75
C PHE A 120 -16.20 7.72 -4.71
N THR A 121 -17.23 7.91 -3.87
CA THR A 121 -17.19 8.90 -2.79
C THR A 121 -16.10 8.58 -1.77
N SER A 122 -15.93 7.29 -1.44
CA SER A 122 -14.88 6.82 -0.54
C SER A 122 -13.48 7.00 -1.14
N PHE A 123 -13.31 6.71 -2.43
CA PHE A 123 -12.08 6.96 -3.17
C PHE A 123 -11.72 8.45 -3.16
N LYS A 124 -12.69 9.31 -3.48
CA LYS A 124 -12.55 10.77 -3.39
C LYS A 124 -12.12 11.20 -1.99
N ASN A 125 -12.81 10.73 -0.95
CA ASN A 125 -12.47 11.04 0.43
C ASN A 125 -11.07 10.56 0.82
N PHE A 126 -10.67 9.37 0.40
CA PHE A 126 -9.34 8.84 0.65
C PHE A 126 -8.27 9.75 0.02
N LEU A 127 -8.47 10.16 -1.22
CA LEU A 127 -7.54 11.05 -1.91
C LEU A 127 -7.41 12.42 -1.24
N TYR A 128 -8.53 13.09 -0.95
CA TYR A 128 -8.49 14.46 -0.42
C TYR A 128 -8.25 14.52 1.09
N LYS A 129 -8.84 13.62 1.88
CA LYS A 129 -8.70 13.63 3.35
C LYS A 129 -7.48 12.86 3.83
N THR A 130 -7.21 11.69 3.26
CA THR A 130 -6.15 10.78 3.75
C THR A 130 -4.81 11.05 3.08
N VAL A 131 -4.81 11.14 1.75
CA VAL A 131 -3.58 11.34 0.96
C VAL A 131 -3.24 12.84 0.84
N LYS A 132 -4.24 13.72 0.97
CA LYS A 132 -4.11 15.18 0.79
C LYS A 132 -3.45 15.51 -0.56
N ILE A 133 -3.94 14.92 -1.64
CA ILE A 133 -3.65 15.48 -2.96
C ILE A 133 -4.35 16.83 -3.07
N SER A 134 -3.57 17.90 -3.05
CA SER A 134 -4.06 19.23 -3.41
C SER A 134 -4.70 19.12 -4.80
N ALA A 135 -5.94 19.60 -4.94
CA ALA A 135 -6.53 19.77 -6.26
C ALA A 135 -5.55 20.61 -7.10
N PRO A 136 -5.35 20.28 -8.39
CA PRO A 136 -4.65 21.21 -9.25
C PRO A 136 -5.48 22.49 -9.31
N ASN A 137 -4.83 23.60 -9.00
CA ASN A 137 -5.27 24.90 -9.49
C ASN A 137 -5.08 24.95 -11.00
#